data_AF-A0AAV0MBK9-F1
#
_entry.id   AF-A0AAV0MBK9-F1
#
_cell.length_a   1.000
_cell.length_b   1.000
_cell.length_c   1.000
_cell.angle_alpha   90.00
_cell.angle_beta   90.00
_cell.angle_gamma   90.00
#
_symmetry.space_group_name_H-M   'P 1'
#
loop_
_entity.id
_entity.type
_entity.pdbx_description
1 polymer ?
#
loop_
_entity_poly.entity_id
_entity_poly.type
_entity_poly.pdbx_seq_one_letter_code
_entity_poly.pdbx_strand_id
1 'polypeptide(L)'
;MTAITILTSPDQTEHRYHNLIQQFKRLLQHNWEIRISHIFREGNKVVDFLANKGHAARIGFHDFDITDPGLSFRLLYDSLGIAQTRLI
;
A
#
# COMPACT_ATOMS: atom_id res chain seq x y z
N MET A 1 1.12 1.57 15.80
CA MET A 1 1.73 2.89 15.55
C MET A 1 1.14 3.45 14.27
N THR A 2 0.47 4.60 14.29
CA THR A 2 -0.10 5.21 13.08
C THR A 2 0.90 6.19 12.46
N ALA A 3 0.79 6.46 11.15
CA ALA A 3 1.69 7.37 10.44
C ALA A 3 1.72 8.78 11.06
N ILE A 4 0.58 9.24 11.59
CA ILE A 4 0.46 10.52 12.30
C ILE A 4 1.34 10.52 13.55
N THR A 5 1.30 9.46 14.37
CA THR A 5 2.13 9.36 15.58
C THR A 5 3.60 9.50 15.25
N ILE A 6 4.09 8.83 14.19
CA ILE A 6 5.49 8.88 13.76
C ILE A 6 5.90 10.29 13.30
N LEU A 7 5.01 11.01 12.62
CA LEU A 7 5.28 12.37 12.16
C LEU A 7 5.26 13.39 13.30
N THR A 8 4.47 13.16 14.35
CA THR A 8 4.40 14.04 15.54
C THR A 8 5.43 13.72 16.63
N SER A 9 5.93 12.49 16.68
CA SER A 9 6.91 12.06 17.67
C SER A 9 8.30 12.69 17.44
N PRO A 10 9.16 12.72 18.47
CA PRO A 10 10.57 13.11 18.34
C PRO A 10 11.30 12.31 17.25
N ASP A 11 12.47 12.77 16.83
CA ASP A 11 13.20 12.11 15.75
C ASP A 11 13.51 10.64 16.09
N GLN A 12 13.24 9.75 15.13
CA GLN A 12 13.36 8.31 15.27
C GLN A 12 14.44 7.85 14.28
N THR A 13 15.70 7.97 14.69
CA THR A 13 16.88 7.66 13.86
C THR A 13 16.97 6.18 13.49
N GLU A 14 16.49 5.30 14.36
CA GLU A 14 16.48 3.85 14.14
C GLU A 14 15.33 3.35 13.25
N HIS A 15 14.39 4.22 12.88
CA HIS A 15 13.24 3.80 12.09
C HIS A 15 13.66 3.50 10.64
N ARG A 16 13.22 2.35 10.09
CA ARG A 16 13.54 1.93 8.70
C ARG A 16 13.27 3.00 7.64
N TYR A 17 12.29 3.87 7.89
CA TYR A 17 11.90 4.96 6.99
C TYR A 17 12.38 6.35 7.45
N HIS A 18 13.43 6.43 8.29
CA HIS A 18 13.92 7.67 8.90
C HIS A 18 14.09 8.82 7.88
N ASN A 19 14.79 8.56 6.77
CA ASN A 19 15.02 9.57 5.73
C ASN A 19 13.72 10.11 5.12
N LEU A 20 12.72 9.26 4.94
CA LEU A 20 11.41 9.65 4.42
C LEU A 20 10.64 10.48 5.46
N ILE A 21 10.65 10.04 6.72
CA ILE A 21 10.01 10.76 7.84
C ILE A 21 10.60 12.16 7.99
N GLN A 22 11.93 12.30 7.92
CA GLN A 22 12.57 13.62 7.99
C GLN A 22 12.15 14.53 6.84
N GLN A 23 12.06 14.01 5.61
CA GLN A 23 11.58 14.81 4.47
C GLN A 23 10.15 15.30 4.69
N PHE A 24 9.25 14.44 5.18
CA PHE A 24 7.90 14.85 5.54
C PHE A 24 7.88 15.91 6.65
N LYS A 25 8.67 15.73 7.71
CA LYS A 25 8.77 16.72 8.80
C LYS A 25 9.24 18.09 8.30
N ARG A 26 10.18 18.14 7.36
CA ARG A 26 10.62 19.40 6.73
C ARG A 26 9.50 20.05 5.91
N LEU A 27 8.75 19.25 5.13
CA LEU A 27 7.59 19.76 4.39
C LEU A 27 6.50 20.32 5.32
N LEU A 28 6.30 19.68 6.48
CA LEU A 28 5.34 20.13 7.50
C LEU A 28 5.71 21.45 8.18
N GLN A 29 6.98 21.88 8.12
CA GLN A 29 7.44 23.13 8.72
C GLN A 29 7.20 24.37 7.84
N HIS A 30 6.77 24.17 6.59
CA HIS A 30 6.43 25.29 5.70
C HIS A 30 5.01 25.81 5.97
N ASN A 31 4.76 27.06 5.56
CA ASN A 31 3.47 27.73 5.73
C ASN A 31 2.45 27.25 4.69
N TRP A 32 2.18 25.95 4.65
CA TRP A 32 1.30 25.28 3.70
C TRP A 32 0.07 24.73 4.43
N GLU A 33 -1.06 24.69 3.72
CA GLU A 33 -2.18 23.86 4.15
C GLU A 33 -1.88 22.40 3.77
N ILE A 34 -1.64 21.55 4.77
CA ILE A 34 -1.20 20.18 4.54
C ILE A 34 -2.32 19.21 4.89
N ARG A 35 -2.78 18.46 3.89
CA ARG A 35 -3.70 17.33 4.07
C ARG A 35 -2.92 16.02 3.98
N ILE A 36 -2.87 15.29 5.09
CA ILE A 36 -2.32 13.93 5.10
C ILE A 36 -3.49 12.96 4.92
N SER A 37 -3.56 12.32 3.76
CA SER A 37 -4.51 11.23 3.49
C SER A 37 -3.78 9.90 3.53
N HIS A 38 -4.14 9.02 4.47
CA HIS A 38 -3.69 7.64 4.42
C HIS A 38 -4.49 6.90 3.35
N ILE A 39 -3.86 6.65 2.20
CA ILE A 39 -4.43 5.83 1.15
C ILE A 39 -3.83 4.44 1.33
N PHE A 40 -4.67 3.46 1.66
CA PHE A 40 -4.25 2.07 1.60
C PHE A 40 -3.94 1.75 0.14
N ARG A 41 -2.65 1.64 -0.21
CA ARG A 41 -2.16 1.25 -1.55
C ARG A 41 -2.69 -0.11 -2.02
N GLU A 42 -3.32 -0.87 -1.12
CA GLU A 42 -3.86 -2.22 -1.29
C GLU A 42 -5.34 -2.21 -1.73
N GLY A 43 -5.83 -1.09 -2.25
CA GLY A 43 -7.21 -0.97 -2.75
C GLY A 43 -7.49 -1.74 -4.04
N ASN A 44 -6.48 -2.40 -4.63
CA ASN A 44 -6.66 -3.27 -5.80
C ASN A 44 -6.13 -4.67 -5.52
N LYS A 45 -6.91 -5.43 -4.75
CA LYS A 45 -6.64 -6.82 -4.38
C LYS A 45 -6.50 -7.72 -5.60
N VAL A 46 -7.16 -7.39 -6.71
CA VAL A 46 -7.02 -8.09 -7.98
C VAL A 46 -5.60 -7.94 -8.52
N VAL A 47 -5.09 -6.72 -8.59
CA VAL A 47 -3.71 -6.45 -9.07
C VAL A 47 -2.69 -7.13 -8.16
N ASP A 48 -2.86 -7.06 -6.84
CA ASP A 48 -1.97 -7.73 -5.89
C ASP A 48 -1.97 -9.26 -6.08
N PHE A 49 -3.15 -9.86 -6.23
CA PHE A 49 -3.28 -11.30 -6.46
C PHE A 49 -2.60 -11.72 -7.77
N LEU A 50 -2.85 -10.99 -8.86
CA LEU A 50 -2.27 -11.28 -10.17
C LEU A 50 -0.74 -11.07 -10.18
N ALA A 51 -0.26 -10.01 -9.54
CA ALA A 51 1.18 -9.73 -9.43
C ALA A 51 1.90 -10.85 -8.66
N ASN A 52 1.33 -11.31 -7.54
CA ASN A 52 1.89 -12.43 -6.76
C ASN A 52 1.86 -13.74 -7.55
N LYS A 53 0.78 -14.00 -8.30
CA LYS A 53 0.66 -15.19 -9.14
C LYS A 53 1.69 -15.18 -10.27
N GLY A 54 1.90 -14.03 -10.92
CA GLY A 54 2.95 -13.85 -11.92
C GLY A 54 4.35 -14.01 -11.33
N HIS A 55 4.59 -13.47 -10.13
CA HIS A 55 5.87 -13.62 -9.43
C HIS A 55 6.18 -15.07 -9.05
N ALA A 56 5.16 -15.83 -8.63
CA ALA A 56 5.30 -17.25 -8.28
C ALA A 56 5.35 -18.19 -9.50
N ALA A 57 4.98 -17.69 -10.68
CA ALA A 57 5.01 -18.48 -11.91
C ALA A 57 6.45 -18.73 -12.37
N ARG A 58 6.65 -19.82 -13.11
CA ARG A 58 7.94 -20.09 -13.78
C ARG A 58 8.19 -19.02 -14.85
N ILE A 59 9.46 -18.73 -15.15
CA ILE A 59 9.81 -17.82 -16.25
C ILE A 59 9.27 -18.40 -17.56
N GLY A 60 8.48 -17.62 -18.29
CA GLY A 60 7.87 -18.01 -19.55
C GLY A 60 6.64 -17.16 -19.90
N PHE A 61 6.06 -17.43 -21.06
CA PHE A 61 4.75 -16.90 -21.44
C PHE A 61 3.65 -17.78 -20.85
N HIS A 62 2.69 -17.16 -20.18
CA HIS A 62 1.54 -17.85 -19.57
C HIS A 62 0.26 -17.20 -20.07
N ASP A 63 -0.65 -18.03 -20.59
CA ASP A 63 -2.00 -17.63 -20.95
C ASP A 63 -2.99 -18.14 -19.89
N PHE A 64 -3.97 -17.30 -19.53
CA PHE A 64 -4.97 -17.60 -18.52
C PHE A 64 -6.36 -17.44 -19.12
N ASP A 65 -6.88 -18.53 -19.68
CA ASP A 65 -8.19 -18.55 -20.36
C ASP A 65 -9.38 -18.67 -19.38
N ILE A 66 -9.10 -19.11 -18.15
CA ILE A 66 -10.10 -19.28 -17.09
C ILE A 66 -9.78 -18.34 -15.94
N THR A 67 -10.76 -17.51 -15.57
CA THR A 67 -10.68 -16.64 -14.40
C THR A 67 -10.50 -17.49 -13.14
N ASP A 68 -9.44 -17.22 -12.39
CA ASP A 68 -9.18 -17.88 -11.11
C ASP A 68 -10.38 -17.66 -10.16
N PRO A 69 -10.93 -18.70 -9.50
CA PRO A 69 -12.01 -18.53 -8.54
C PRO A 69 -11.68 -17.52 -7.42
N GLY A 70 -10.38 -17.33 -7.12
CA GLY A 70 -9.92 -16.33 -6.16
C GLY A 70 -10.08 -14.88 -6.62
N LEU A 71 -10.28 -14.59 -7.91
CA LEU A 71 -10.43 -13.23 -8.42
C LEU A 71 -11.81 -12.64 -8.13
N SER A 72 -12.87 -13.45 -8.11
CA SER A 72 -14.26 -12.97 -8.07
C SER A 72 -14.55 -12.11 -6.83
N PHE A 73 -14.15 -12.60 -5.65
CA PHE A 73 -14.38 -11.86 -4.40
C PHE A 73 -13.47 -10.64 -4.28
N ARG A 74 -12.24 -10.70 -4.82
CA ARG A 74 -11.28 -9.60 -4.83
C ARG A 74 -11.76 -8.48 -5.73
N LEU A 75 -12.28 -8.82 -6.90
CA LEU A 75 -12.87 -7.88 -7.85
C LEU A 75 -14.10 -7.20 -7.25
N LEU A 76 -14.93 -7.94 -6.50
CA LEU A 76 -16.05 -7.36 -5.76
C LEU A 76 -15.57 -6.38 -4.67
N TYR A 77 -14.52 -6.73 -3.91
CA TYR A 77 -13.98 -5.82 -2.90
C TYR A 77 -13.39 -4.55 -3.53
N ASP A 78 -12.66 -4.69 -4.64
CA ASP A 78 -12.07 -3.57 -5.35
C ASP A 78 -13.13 -2.66 -5.96
N SER A 79 -14.19 -3.24 -6.55
CA SER A 79 -15.30 -2.46 -7.12
C SER A 79 -16.11 -1.71 -6.06
N LEU A 80 -16.18 -2.26 -4.84
CA LEU A 80 -16.79 -1.61 -3.68
C LEU A 80 -15.84 -0.61 -2.98
N GLY A 81 -14.59 -0.49 -3.44
CA GLY A 81 -13.59 0.39 -2.82
C GLY A 81 -13.16 -0.04 -1.40
N ILE A 82 -13.31 -1.33 -1.07
CA ILE A 82 -13.02 -1.84 0.26
C ILE A 82 -11.50 -2.00 0.44
N ALA A 83 -10.92 -1.10 1.22
CA ALA A 83 -9.54 -1.20 1.68
C ALA A 83 -9.44 -2.09 2.94
N GLN A 84 -8.38 -2.89 3.04
CA GLN A 84 -8.05 -3.69 4.22
C GLN A 84 -6.58 -3.47 4.58
N THR A 85 -6.26 -3.48 5.87
CA THR A 85 -4.88 -3.44 6.36
C THR A 85 -4.22 -4.81 6.19
N ARG A 86 -3.04 -4.91 5.57
CA ARG A 86 -2.17 -6.08 5.70
C ARG A 86 -1.66 -6.22 7.14
N LEU A 87 -1.94 -7.36 7.76
CA LEU A 87 -1.14 -7.88 8.88
C LEU A 87 0.14 -8.45 8.26
N ILE A 88 1.26 -7.76 8.50
CA ILE A 88 2.61 -8.19 8.11
C ILE A 88 3.23 -8.91 9.31
#